data_AF-V9KQ10-F1
#
_entry.id   AF-V9KQ10-F1
#
_cell.length_a   1.000
_cell.length_b   1.000
_cell.length_c   1.000
_cell.angle_alpha   90.00
_cell.angle_beta   90.00
_cell.angle_gamma   90.00
#
_symmetry.space_group_name_H-M   'P 1'
#
loop_
_entity.id
_entity.type
_entity.pdbx_description
1 polymer ?
#
loop_
_entity_poly.entity_id
_entity_poly.type
_entity_poly.pdbx_seq_one_letter_code
_entity_poly.pdbx_strand_id
1 'polypeptide(L)'
;MVKKKGKGRKKGGKGKKGKKQEPKANRESDAERARVNATLWESRLDVTEKSRMEYRETARMLARANESLINQRVQIERDTVEVISYLKKQDMQKNDQISKLQLQLSDQKKEAHEQHQNIIENYTGQINELEEKVSKKANEIQLIQGELNRVKEFRRKQIYMKKELDAIKDTMSTTIKEHTDTLRLMEGRFFEEKVRLEKEAEQKLVQLTEQAHTEAIVNLENKTRCVFKENVRLTGTVKVYIKEAEYLKKINQHLKDQNMQLFSQKETSEVLVKEKLLEVKQLKDQIQQLQKNMQNLEKALGHMAREFETAKWNVQHQSQIKTQTNQVEITRLETVIKMKDKEMNRVKTLARSILDQRTDVEIFFLESLEEVKKKIICSRLHYKKAAEIAFNKKMKKAYEGKEEYPKIRTFSKDHHSTNNVYQDMEEAEKWINIKGNKIDIGDLTWEQKEKVLRLLFARMNRLAGNINENASFQKVFITEAPDTEVPTDGCMFPSIPSAKQMTDETAAS
;
A
#
# COMPACT_ATOMS: atom_id res chain seq x y z
N MET A 1 -71.26 -23.52 -20.44
CA MET A 1 -71.99 -22.32 -20.88
C MET A 1 -72.27 -22.41 -22.38
N VAL A 2 -73.56 -22.25 -22.74
CA VAL A 2 -74.15 -21.77 -24.02
C VAL A 2 -73.73 -22.48 -25.33
N LYS A 3 -74.47 -23.47 -25.87
CA LYS A 3 -75.74 -23.45 -26.66
C LYS A 3 -75.73 -22.66 -27.99
N LYS A 4 -75.89 -23.40 -29.11
CA LYS A 4 -76.95 -23.27 -30.18
C LYS A 4 -76.52 -24.16 -31.36
N LYS A 5 -77.19 -25.25 -31.75
CA LYS A 5 -78.54 -25.43 -32.35
C LYS A 5 -78.87 -24.44 -33.48
N GLY A 6 -78.80 -24.94 -34.71
CA GLY A 6 -79.59 -24.50 -35.87
C GLY A 6 -80.21 -25.73 -36.52
N LYS A 7 -81.54 -25.78 -36.52
CA LYS A 7 -82.42 -26.88 -36.95
C LYS A 7 -83.46 -26.26 -37.87
N GLY A 8 -83.91 -26.97 -38.90
CA GLY A 8 -85.14 -26.67 -39.65
C GLY A 8 -84.92 -26.69 -41.16
N ARG A 9 -85.85 -27.11 -42.02
CA ARG A 9 -87.27 -27.54 -41.91
C ARG A 9 -87.60 -28.04 -43.35
N LYS A 10 -88.10 -29.24 -43.61
CA LYS A 10 -89.47 -29.80 -43.51
C LYS A 10 -90.52 -29.25 -44.52
N LYS A 11 -91.29 -30.22 -45.07
CA LYS A 11 -92.58 -30.18 -45.82
C LYS A 11 -92.47 -30.01 -47.36
N GLY A 12 -93.22 -30.72 -48.21
CA GLY A 12 -94.34 -31.66 -48.06
C GLY A 12 -95.41 -31.42 -49.15
N GLY A 13 -96.11 -32.48 -49.58
CA GLY A 13 -97.31 -32.46 -50.48
C GLY A 13 -97.00 -32.97 -51.90
N LYS A 14 -97.47 -34.12 -52.44
CA LYS A 14 -98.75 -34.88 -52.47
C LYS A 14 -99.73 -34.43 -53.57
N GLY A 15 -99.78 -35.23 -54.67
CA GLY A 15 -100.85 -35.35 -55.69
C GLY A 15 -100.84 -34.31 -56.82
N LYS A 16 -101.29 -34.57 -58.07
CA LYS A 16 -102.21 -35.59 -58.59
C LYS A 16 -102.15 -35.61 -60.14
N LYS A 17 -102.20 -36.83 -60.70
CA LYS A 17 -102.70 -37.35 -62.02
C LYS A 17 -102.77 -36.47 -63.29
N GLY A 18 -102.35 -37.11 -64.39
CA GLY A 18 -102.82 -36.96 -65.78
C GLY A 18 -101.72 -36.43 -66.71
N LYS A 19 -101.42 -36.96 -67.90
CA LYS A 19 -102.12 -37.86 -68.81
C LYS A 19 -101.09 -38.35 -69.85
N LYS A 20 -101.21 -39.64 -70.20
CA LYS A 20 -100.65 -40.42 -71.32
C LYS A 20 -100.20 -39.64 -72.58
N GLN A 21 -98.99 -39.94 -73.08
CA GLN A 21 -98.69 -40.23 -74.49
C GLN A 21 -97.27 -40.80 -74.65
N GLU A 22 -97.19 -42.09 -74.98
CA GLU A 22 -96.14 -42.66 -75.84
C GLU A 22 -96.27 -42.05 -77.26
N PRO A 23 -95.26 -42.07 -78.17
CA PRO A 23 -94.34 -43.20 -78.37
C PRO A 23 -92.91 -42.87 -78.86
N LYS A 24 -92.04 -43.89 -78.80
CA LYS A 24 -91.19 -44.44 -79.87
C LYS A 24 -89.84 -44.89 -79.33
N ALA A 25 -89.72 -46.22 -79.28
CA ALA A 25 -88.47 -46.93 -79.19
C ALA A 25 -87.49 -46.43 -80.25
N ASN A 26 -86.38 -45.86 -79.82
CA ASN A 26 -85.16 -45.92 -80.60
C ASN A 26 -84.36 -47.10 -80.04
N ARG A 27 -84.28 -48.18 -80.82
CA ARG A 27 -83.44 -49.34 -80.52
C ARG A 27 -81.97 -48.92 -80.62
N GLU A 28 -81.46 -48.25 -79.60
CA GLU A 28 -80.07 -48.47 -79.23
C GLU A 28 -80.00 -49.90 -78.68
N SER A 29 -79.26 -50.75 -79.41
CA SER A 29 -78.97 -52.13 -79.02
C SER A 29 -78.55 -52.16 -77.55
N ASP A 30 -79.03 -53.13 -76.78
CA ASP A 30 -78.61 -53.31 -75.38
C ASP A 30 -77.07 -53.41 -75.25
N ALA A 31 -76.39 -53.79 -76.34
CA ALA A 31 -74.94 -53.75 -76.47
C ALA A 31 -74.36 -52.32 -76.42
N GLU A 32 -75.00 -51.31 -77.05
CA GLU A 32 -74.55 -49.92 -77.01
C GLU A 32 -74.75 -49.31 -75.61
N ARG A 33 -75.87 -49.62 -74.94
CA ARG A 33 -76.11 -49.20 -73.55
C ARG A 33 -75.15 -49.86 -72.57
N ALA A 34 -74.83 -51.14 -72.76
CA ALA A 34 -73.80 -51.84 -71.98
C ALA A 34 -72.41 -51.25 -72.21
N ARG A 35 -72.07 -50.87 -73.44
CA ARG A 35 -70.81 -50.18 -73.78
C ARG A 35 -70.72 -48.80 -73.12
N VAL A 36 -71.76 -47.98 -73.20
CA VAL A 36 -71.78 -46.66 -72.54
C VAL A 36 -71.67 -46.81 -71.02
N ASN A 37 -72.36 -47.78 -70.42
CA ASN A 37 -72.24 -48.06 -68.98
C ASN A 37 -70.84 -48.57 -68.61
N ALA A 38 -70.23 -49.45 -69.41
CA ALA A 38 -68.84 -49.89 -69.22
C ALA A 38 -67.86 -48.72 -69.28
N THR A 39 -67.98 -47.84 -70.28
CA THR A 39 -67.14 -46.63 -70.39
C THR A 39 -67.34 -45.65 -69.22
N LEU A 40 -68.57 -45.55 -68.69
CA LEU A 40 -68.87 -44.77 -67.49
C LEU A 40 -68.16 -45.36 -66.27
N TRP A 41 -68.23 -46.68 -66.05
CA TRP A 41 -67.54 -47.34 -64.95
C TRP A 41 -66.02 -47.28 -65.10
N GLU A 42 -65.49 -47.39 -66.31
CA GLU A 42 -64.06 -47.20 -66.61
C GLU A 42 -63.62 -45.77 -66.27
N SER A 43 -64.37 -44.74 -66.69
CA SER A 43 -64.04 -43.34 -66.36
C SER A 43 -64.13 -43.07 -64.84
N ARG A 44 -65.10 -43.67 -64.15
CA ARG A 44 -65.25 -43.55 -62.69
C ARG A 44 -64.12 -44.28 -61.97
N LEU A 45 -63.72 -45.45 -62.45
CA LEU A 45 -62.58 -46.20 -61.96
C LEU A 45 -61.30 -45.38 -62.12
N ASP A 46 -61.06 -44.80 -63.31
CA ASP A 46 -59.90 -43.95 -63.59
C ASP A 46 -59.83 -42.70 -62.69
N VAL A 47 -60.95 -42.02 -62.45
CA VAL A 47 -61.01 -40.89 -61.50
C VAL A 47 -60.71 -41.35 -60.07
N THR A 48 -61.22 -42.51 -59.65
CA THR A 48 -60.90 -43.07 -58.32
C THR A 48 -59.47 -43.57 -58.21
N GLU A 49 -58.89 -44.09 -59.30
CA GLU A 49 -57.50 -44.54 -59.39
C GLU A 49 -56.55 -43.33 -59.30
N LYS A 50 -56.84 -42.25 -60.04
CA LYS A 50 -56.12 -40.97 -59.98
C LYS A 50 -56.16 -40.35 -58.60
N SER A 51 -57.34 -40.22 -58.00
CA SER A 51 -57.43 -39.70 -56.61
C SER A 51 -56.73 -40.60 -55.60
N ARG A 52 -56.78 -41.93 -55.75
CA ARG A 52 -55.98 -42.87 -54.93
C ARG A 52 -54.48 -42.66 -55.10
N MET A 53 -54.01 -42.44 -56.33
CA MET A 53 -52.60 -42.14 -56.60
C MET A 53 -52.19 -40.81 -55.96
N GLU A 54 -53.00 -39.76 -56.10
CA GLU A 54 -52.79 -38.45 -55.45
C GLU A 54 -52.75 -38.58 -53.91
N TYR A 55 -53.65 -39.35 -53.30
CA TYR A 55 -53.63 -39.61 -51.86
C TYR A 55 -52.38 -40.37 -51.43
N ARG A 56 -51.91 -41.35 -52.22
CA ARG A 56 -50.65 -42.05 -51.93
C ARG A 56 -49.46 -41.12 -52.06
N GLU A 57 -49.46 -40.26 -53.07
CA GLU A 57 -48.36 -39.32 -53.31
C GLU A 57 -48.29 -38.25 -52.22
N THR A 58 -49.43 -37.67 -51.82
CA THR A 58 -49.52 -36.75 -50.68
C THR A 58 -49.13 -37.43 -49.37
N ALA A 59 -49.56 -38.67 -49.11
CA ALA A 59 -49.12 -39.43 -47.94
C ALA A 59 -47.61 -39.68 -47.93
N ARG A 60 -47.00 -39.99 -49.08
CA ARG A 60 -45.53 -40.13 -49.20
C ARG A 60 -44.81 -38.81 -48.97
N MET A 61 -45.34 -37.71 -49.50
CA MET A 61 -44.77 -36.37 -49.29
C MET A 61 -44.85 -35.95 -47.82
N LEU A 62 -45.97 -36.19 -47.16
CA LEU A 62 -46.13 -35.95 -45.73
C LEU A 62 -45.20 -36.83 -44.89
N ALA A 63 -45.01 -38.10 -45.26
CA ALA A 63 -44.07 -38.99 -44.57
C ALA A 63 -42.62 -38.48 -44.66
N ARG A 64 -42.18 -38.06 -45.85
CA ARG A 64 -40.84 -37.45 -46.06
C ARG A 64 -40.69 -36.13 -45.29
N ALA A 65 -41.72 -35.30 -45.29
CA ALA A 65 -41.70 -34.04 -44.54
C ALA A 65 -41.62 -34.30 -43.02
N ASN A 66 -42.39 -35.26 -42.50
CA ASN A 66 -42.31 -35.66 -41.10
C ASN A 66 -40.93 -36.22 -40.74
N GLU A 67 -40.33 -37.06 -41.59
CA GLU A 67 -38.98 -37.57 -41.39
C GLU A 67 -37.94 -36.44 -41.37
N SER A 68 -38.05 -35.47 -42.29
CA SER A 68 -37.20 -34.28 -42.31
C SER A 68 -37.35 -33.44 -41.04
N LEU A 69 -38.59 -33.23 -40.56
CA LEU A 69 -38.86 -32.50 -39.32
C LEU A 69 -38.32 -33.25 -38.09
N ILE A 70 -38.43 -34.57 -38.04
CA ILE A 70 -37.86 -35.39 -36.98
C ILE A 70 -36.33 -35.25 -36.97
N ASN A 71 -35.69 -35.33 -38.12
CA ASN A 71 -34.24 -35.17 -38.24
C ASN A 71 -33.78 -33.76 -37.80
N GLN A 72 -34.52 -32.72 -38.21
CA GLN A 72 -34.24 -31.34 -37.75
C GLN A 72 -34.43 -31.20 -36.24
N ARG A 73 -35.49 -31.77 -35.67
CA ARG A 73 -35.72 -31.75 -34.22
C ARG A 73 -34.57 -32.43 -33.48
N VAL A 74 -34.16 -33.62 -33.91
CA VAL A 74 -33.06 -34.36 -33.28
C VAL A 74 -31.75 -33.58 -33.39
N GLN A 75 -31.49 -32.91 -34.52
CA GLN A 75 -30.29 -32.09 -34.68
C GLN A 75 -30.32 -30.89 -33.72
N ILE A 76 -31.43 -30.17 -33.65
CA ILE A 76 -31.58 -29.03 -32.71
C ILE A 76 -31.46 -29.51 -31.26
N GLU A 77 -32.03 -30.67 -30.91
CA GLU A 77 -31.88 -31.26 -29.58
C GLU A 77 -30.40 -31.58 -29.26
N ARG A 78 -29.61 -32.06 -30.22
CA ARG A 78 -28.17 -32.27 -30.03
C ARG A 78 -27.42 -30.95 -29.85
N ASP A 79 -27.64 -30.00 -30.76
CA ASP A 79 -26.96 -28.70 -30.72
C ASP A 79 -27.27 -27.95 -29.41
N THR A 80 -28.52 -28.00 -28.95
CA THR A 80 -28.92 -27.39 -27.67
C THR A 80 -28.28 -28.07 -26.48
N VAL A 81 -28.18 -29.41 -26.46
CA VAL A 81 -27.46 -30.14 -25.42
C VAL A 81 -25.97 -29.78 -25.42
N GLU A 82 -25.33 -29.65 -26.58
CA GLU A 82 -23.92 -29.25 -26.69
C GLU A 82 -23.70 -27.84 -26.13
N VAL A 83 -24.51 -26.86 -26.53
CA VAL A 83 -24.45 -25.49 -26.00
C VAL A 83 -24.67 -25.47 -24.49
N ILE A 84 -25.69 -26.18 -23.98
CA ILE A 84 -25.95 -26.26 -22.54
C ILE A 84 -24.77 -26.91 -21.81
N SER A 85 -24.17 -27.96 -22.37
CA SER A 85 -23.02 -28.64 -21.76
C SER A 85 -21.79 -27.73 -21.66
N TYR A 86 -21.53 -26.95 -22.71
CA TYR A 86 -20.44 -25.97 -22.74
C TYR A 86 -20.65 -24.88 -21.69
N LEU A 87 -21.87 -24.30 -21.64
CA LEU A 87 -22.22 -23.27 -20.66
C LEU A 87 -22.13 -23.81 -19.22
N LYS A 88 -22.61 -25.03 -18.95
CA LYS A 88 -22.46 -25.67 -17.64
C LYS A 88 -21.01 -25.87 -17.25
N LYS A 89 -20.17 -26.32 -18.18
CA LYS A 89 -18.73 -26.49 -17.93
C LYS A 89 -18.06 -25.16 -17.60
N GLN A 90 -18.38 -24.10 -18.34
CA GLN A 90 -17.87 -22.76 -18.08
C GLN A 90 -18.36 -22.23 -16.73
N ASP A 91 -19.62 -22.48 -16.38
CA ASP A 91 -20.20 -22.06 -15.10
C ASP A 91 -19.53 -22.79 -13.92
N MET A 92 -19.30 -24.10 -14.03
CA MET A 92 -18.52 -24.86 -13.04
C MET A 92 -17.10 -24.30 -12.88
N GLN A 93 -16.40 -24.00 -13.98
CA GLN A 93 -15.06 -23.41 -13.90
C GLN A 93 -15.05 -22.03 -13.22
N LYS A 94 -16.05 -21.19 -13.49
CA LYS A 94 -16.20 -19.90 -12.82
C LYS A 94 -16.53 -20.07 -11.34
N ASN A 95 -17.43 -21.00 -10.99
CA ASN A 95 -17.76 -21.29 -9.59
C ASN A 95 -16.57 -21.85 -8.81
N ASP A 96 -15.71 -22.67 -9.44
CA ASP A 96 -14.46 -23.15 -8.86
C ASP A 96 -13.48 -21.99 -8.62
N GLN A 97 -13.37 -21.06 -9.58
CA GLN A 97 -12.56 -19.85 -9.42
C GLN A 97 -13.08 -18.95 -8.31
N ILE A 98 -14.40 -18.71 -8.25
CA ILE A 98 -15.03 -17.94 -7.17
C ILE A 98 -14.75 -18.59 -5.82
N SER A 99 -14.87 -19.92 -5.71
CA SER A 99 -14.59 -20.65 -4.46
C SER A 99 -13.13 -20.52 -4.04
N LYS A 100 -12.18 -20.60 -4.98
CA LYS A 100 -10.75 -20.39 -4.71
C LYS A 100 -10.45 -18.96 -4.25
N LEU A 101 -11.03 -17.97 -4.93
CA LEU A 101 -10.87 -16.56 -4.55
C LEU A 101 -11.50 -16.26 -3.19
N GLN A 102 -12.65 -16.85 -2.87
CA GLN A 102 -13.27 -16.74 -1.56
C GLN A 102 -12.41 -17.34 -0.45
N LEU A 103 -11.80 -18.51 -0.71
CA LEU A 103 -10.87 -19.13 0.23
C LEU A 103 -9.63 -18.25 0.45
N GLN A 104 -8.99 -17.78 -0.64
CA GLN A 104 -7.84 -16.87 -0.55
C GLN A 104 -8.17 -15.59 0.22
N LEU A 105 -9.35 -14.99 -0.01
CA LEU A 105 -9.79 -13.79 0.70
C LEU A 105 -10.03 -14.08 2.19
N SER A 106 -10.59 -15.24 2.53
CA SER A 106 -10.73 -15.69 3.91
C SER A 106 -9.37 -15.88 4.59
N ASP A 107 -8.43 -16.53 3.92
CA ASP A 107 -7.09 -16.80 4.48
C ASP A 107 -6.30 -15.51 4.67
N GLN A 108 -6.31 -14.60 3.69
CA GLN A 108 -5.71 -13.27 3.83
C GLN A 108 -6.33 -12.46 4.96
N LYS A 109 -7.66 -12.54 5.16
CA LYS A 109 -8.32 -11.90 6.31
C LYS A 109 -7.87 -12.47 7.64
N LYS A 110 -7.67 -13.78 7.74
CA LYS A 110 -7.16 -14.42 8.96
C LYS A 110 -5.71 -14.02 9.22
N GLU A 111 -4.84 -14.07 8.21
CA GLU A 111 -3.45 -13.65 8.33
C GLU A 111 -3.35 -12.17 8.75
N ALA A 112 -4.12 -11.28 8.14
CA ALA A 112 -4.16 -9.88 8.54
C ALA A 112 -4.65 -9.71 9.99
N HIS A 113 -5.67 -10.48 10.40
CA HIS A 113 -6.16 -10.44 11.77
C HIS A 113 -5.12 -10.94 12.77
N GLU A 114 -4.43 -12.04 12.49
CA GLU A 114 -3.34 -12.57 13.31
C GLU A 114 -2.16 -11.60 13.40
N GLN A 115 -1.77 -10.97 12.30
CA GLN A 115 -0.74 -9.92 12.30
C GLN A 115 -1.16 -8.72 13.15
N HIS A 116 -2.39 -8.24 12.99
CA HIS A 116 -2.92 -7.15 13.82
C HIS A 116 -2.95 -7.53 15.30
N GLN A 117 -3.38 -8.75 15.63
CA GLN A 117 -3.42 -9.24 17.00
C GLN A 117 -2.02 -9.33 17.61
N ASN A 118 -1.05 -9.88 16.87
CA ASN A 118 0.35 -9.94 17.31
C ASN A 118 0.94 -8.55 17.56
N ILE A 119 0.64 -7.58 16.68
CA ILE A 119 1.07 -6.19 16.85
C ILE A 119 0.46 -5.58 18.12
N ILE A 120 -0.83 -5.79 18.35
CA ILE A 120 -1.53 -5.32 19.55
C ILE A 120 -0.90 -5.94 20.80
N GLU A 121 -0.66 -7.24 20.82
CA GLU A 121 -0.05 -7.95 21.95
C GLU A 121 1.37 -7.44 22.25
N ASN A 122 2.19 -7.26 21.21
CA ASN A 122 3.55 -6.72 21.36
C ASN A 122 3.55 -5.30 21.94
N TYR A 123 2.72 -4.40 21.41
CA TYR A 123 2.66 -3.03 21.92
C TYR A 123 2.01 -2.96 23.31
N THR A 124 1.02 -3.80 23.59
CA THR A 124 0.43 -3.91 24.94
C THR A 124 1.47 -4.40 25.94
N GLY A 125 2.31 -5.38 25.57
CA GLY A 125 3.43 -5.84 26.38
C GLY A 125 4.43 -4.73 26.69
N GLN A 126 4.85 -3.97 25.67
CA GLN A 126 5.77 -2.84 25.86
C GLN A 126 5.18 -1.74 26.75
N ILE A 127 3.89 -1.44 26.59
CA ILE A 127 3.18 -0.48 27.46
C ILE A 127 3.20 -0.96 28.90
N ASN A 128 2.84 -2.22 29.15
CA ASN A 128 2.83 -2.79 30.50
C ASN A 128 4.23 -2.77 31.15
N GLU A 129 5.28 -3.09 30.39
CA GLU A 129 6.66 -3.02 30.90
C GLU A 129 7.08 -1.59 31.27
N LEU A 130 6.70 -0.61 30.44
CA LEU A 130 6.98 0.80 30.72
C LEU A 130 6.19 1.29 31.94
N GLU A 131 4.92 0.91 32.06
CA GLU A 131 4.09 1.21 33.22
C GLU A 131 4.68 0.61 34.51
N GLU A 132 5.19 -0.63 34.45
CA GLU A 132 5.85 -1.27 35.60
C GLU A 132 7.14 -0.54 35.98
N LYS A 133 7.97 -0.14 35.00
CA LYS A 133 9.20 0.65 35.24
C LYS A 133 8.87 2.01 35.86
N VAL A 134 7.83 2.69 35.37
CA VAL A 134 7.37 3.97 35.91
C VAL A 134 6.86 3.79 37.34
N SER A 135 6.08 2.74 37.61
CA SER A 135 5.59 2.42 38.96
C SER A 135 6.73 2.16 39.94
N LYS A 136 7.74 1.36 39.55
CA LYS A 136 8.95 1.12 40.35
C LYS A 136 9.69 2.42 40.68
N LYS A 137 9.89 3.28 39.68
CA LYS A 137 10.54 4.59 39.88
C LYS A 137 9.73 5.54 40.74
N ALA A 138 8.40 5.53 40.63
CA ALA A 138 7.53 6.30 41.50
C ALA A 138 7.67 5.85 42.97
N ASN A 139 7.74 4.54 43.23
CA ASN A 139 7.95 4.00 44.57
C ASN A 139 9.33 4.36 45.14
N GLU A 140 10.40 4.26 44.33
CA GLU A 140 11.75 4.71 44.72
C GLU A 140 11.74 6.20 45.10
N ILE A 141 11.10 7.05 44.29
CA ILE A 141 10.98 8.49 44.57
C ILE A 141 10.25 8.74 45.89
N GLN A 142 9.16 8.01 46.16
CA GLN A 142 8.43 8.14 47.42
C GLN A 142 9.30 7.75 48.63
N LEU A 143 10.10 6.68 48.51
CA LEU A 143 11.02 6.25 49.56
C LEU A 143 12.08 7.32 49.85
N ILE A 144 12.74 7.84 48.80
CA ILE A 144 13.73 8.91 48.90
C ILE A 144 13.12 10.18 49.50
N GLN A 145 11.89 10.54 49.11
CA GLN A 145 11.16 11.67 49.72
C GLN A 145 10.91 11.45 51.22
N GLY A 146 10.55 10.23 51.62
CA GLY A 146 10.41 9.83 53.02
C GLY A 146 11.71 9.97 53.81
N GLU A 147 12.81 9.48 53.27
CA GLU A 147 14.15 9.62 53.87
C GLU A 147 14.60 11.09 53.96
N LEU A 148 14.37 11.87 52.91
CA LEU A 148 14.68 13.29 52.88
C LEU A 148 13.92 14.04 53.99
N ASN A 149 12.65 13.69 54.23
CA ASN A 149 11.86 14.27 55.31
C ASN A 149 12.44 13.90 56.69
N ARG A 150 12.85 12.65 56.90
CA ARG A 150 13.54 12.22 58.13
C ARG A 150 14.84 12.99 58.35
N VAL A 151 15.64 13.20 57.30
CA VAL A 151 16.89 13.98 57.38
C VAL A 151 16.59 15.46 57.69
N LYS A 152 15.55 16.04 57.10
CA LYS A 152 15.11 17.41 57.42
C LYS A 152 14.71 17.54 58.90
N GLU A 153 13.97 16.59 59.43
CA GLU A 153 13.60 16.56 60.85
C GLU A 153 14.82 16.40 61.76
N PHE A 154 15.74 15.50 61.41
CA PHE A 154 16.99 15.33 62.14
C PHE A 154 17.79 16.63 62.18
N ARG A 155 17.92 17.34 61.05
CA ARG A 155 18.60 18.65 61.01
C ARG A 155 17.93 19.69 61.91
N ARG A 156 16.59 19.75 61.94
CA ARG A 156 15.85 20.64 62.85
C ARG A 156 16.16 20.31 64.31
N LYS A 157 16.10 19.03 64.70
CA LYS A 157 16.44 18.57 66.05
C LYS A 157 17.90 18.85 66.41
N GLN A 158 18.83 18.64 65.49
CA GLN A 158 20.25 18.92 65.69
C GLN A 158 20.50 20.41 65.97
N ILE A 159 19.87 21.31 65.22
CA ILE A 159 19.96 22.76 65.45
C ILE A 159 19.39 23.12 66.82
N TYR A 160 18.23 22.55 67.18
CA TYR A 160 17.61 22.76 68.49
C TYR A 160 18.52 22.32 69.64
N MET A 161 19.03 21.08 69.60
CA MET A 161 19.94 20.54 70.62
C MET A 161 21.25 21.33 70.73
N LYS A 162 21.81 21.81 69.61
CA LYS A 162 23.01 22.66 69.64
C LYS A 162 22.73 23.98 70.36
N LYS A 163 21.61 24.63 70.06
CA LYS A 163 21.20 25.87 70.75
C LYS A 163 21.02 25.64 72.26
N GLU A 164 20.44 24.51 72.65
CA GLU A 164 20.26 24.16 74.06
C GLU A 164 21.60 23.91 74.77
N LEU A 165 22.54 23.22 74.12
CA LEU A 165 23.90 23.03 74.63
C LEU A 165 24.66 24.35 74.79
N ASP A 166 24.56 25.24 73.81
CA ASP A 166 25.21 26.56 73.88
C ASP A 166 24.60 27.40 75.01
N ALA A 167 23.28 27.40 75.17
CA ALA A 167 22.62 28.05 76.30
C ALA A 167 23.07 27.49 77.65
N ILE A 168 23.20 26.16 77.79
CA ILE A 168 23.72 25.53 79.01
C ILE A 168 25.18 25.94 79.26
N LYS A 169 26.03 25.95 78.23
CA LYS A 169 27.43 26.40 78.36
C LYS A 169 27.53 27.86 78.79
N ASP A 170 26.67 28.73 78.26
CA ASP A 170 26.63 30.13 78.63
C ASP A 170 26.21 30.28 80.10
N THR A 171 25.15 29.59 80.54
CA THR A 171 24.72 29.60 81.95
C THR A 171 25.78 29.02 82.90
N MET A 172 26.49 27.96 82.51
CA MET A 172 27.59 27.41 83.29
C MET A 172 28.78 28.39 83.36
N SER A 173 29.07 29.07 82.26
CA SER A 173 30.16 30.06 82.23
C SER A 173 29.83 31.28 83.10
N THR A 174 28.57 31.72 83.13
CA THR A 174 28.12 32.80 84.01
C THR A 174 28.19 32.39 85.48
N THR A 175 27.73 31.19 85.84
CA THR A 175 27.81 30.73 87.24
C THR A 175 29.25 30.51 87.70
N ILE A 176 30.13 29.98 86.84
CA ILE A 176 31.57 29.88 87.14
C ILE A 176 32.15 31.27 87.40
N LYS A 177 31.86 32.26 86.53
CA LYS A 177 32.32 33.64 86.72
C LYS A 177 31.84 34.22 88.05
N GLU A 178 30.55 34.09 88.34
CA GLU A 178 29.94 34.52 89.61
C GLU A 178 30.59 33.83 90.83
N HIS A 179 30.88 32.52 90.74
CA HIS A 179 31.60 31.80 91.79
C HIS A 179 33.06 32.24 91.94
N THR A 180 33.77 32.49 90.83
CA THR A 180 35.14 33.00 90.89
C THR A 180 35.18 34.42 91.47
N ASP A 181 34.21 35.26 91.14
CA ASP A 181 34.11 36.62 91.68
C ASP A 181 33.79 36.59 93.17
N THR A 182 32.87 35.71 93.61
CA THR A 182 32.58 35.55 95.05
C THR A 182 33.77 34.97 95.81
N LEU A 183 34.50 33.99 95.27
CA LEU A 183 35.76 33.49 95.85
C LEU A 183 36.79 34.60 95.97
N ARG A 184 37.02 35.38 94.91
CA ARG A 184 37.99 36.49 94.92
C ARG A 184 37.64 37.55 95.96
N LEU A 185 36.35 37.86 96.12
CA LEU A 185 35.89 38.77 97.18
C LEU A 185 36.13 38.19 98.58
N MET A 186 35.90 36.90 98.80
CA MET A 186 36.20 36.25 100.08
C MET A 186 37.70 36.22 100.36
N GLU A 187 38.52 35.82 99.38
CA GLU A 187 39.98 35.81 99.46
C GLU A 187 40.54 37.20 99.79
N GLY A 188 40.01 38.26 99.16
CA GLY A 188 40.36 39.65 99.49
C GLY A 188 40.11 39.97 100.96
N ARG A 189 38.91 39.65 101.48
CA ARG A 189 38.58 39.83 102.90
C ARG A 189 39.48 39.02 103.82
N PHE A 190 39.77 37.76 103.47
CA PHE A 190 40.69 36.91 104.25
C PHE A 190 42.12 37.44 104.23
N PHE A 191 42.58 37.95 103.10
CA PHE A 191 43.92 38.53 102.96
C PHE A 191 44.06 39.81 103.78
N GLU A 192 43.07 40.71 103.72
CA GLU A 192 43.02 41.92 104.55
C GLU A 192 43.09 41.56 106.05
N GLU A 193 42.29 40.58 106.49
CA GLU A 193 42.29 40.14 107.88
C GLU A 193 43.59 39.43 108.28
N LYS A 194 44.16 38.62 107.38
CA LYS A 194 45.46 37.96 107.58
C LYS A 194 46.58 38.99 107.73
N VAL A 195 46.65 39.99 106.86
CA VAL A 195 47.66 41.06 106.92
C VAL A 195 47.51 41.86 108.23
N ARG A 196 46.27 42.12 108.67
CA ARG A 196 46.00 42.76 109.96
C ARG A 196 46.60 41.96 111.13
N LEU A 197 46.38 40.64 111.16
CA LEU A 197 46.89 39.74 112.18
C LEU A 197 48.42 39.54 112.10
N GLU A 198 48.98 39.40 110.90
CA GLU A 198 50.44 39.29 110.69
C GLU A 198 51.15 40.55 111.16
N LYS A 199 50.63 41.74 110.85
CA LYS A 199 51.19 43.01 111.34
C LYS A 199 51.17 43.09 112.87
N GLU A 200 50.12 42.58 113.52
CA GLU A 200 50.04 42.51 114.98
C GLU A 200 51.06 41.51 115.57
N ALA A 201 51.29 40.38 114.90
CA ALA A 201 52.26 39.36 115.32
C ALA A 201 53.72 39.79 115.07
N GLU A 202 54.01 40.41 113.94
CA GLU A 202 55.34 40.91 113.57
C GLU A 202 55.80 42.01 114.51
N GLN A 203 54.89 42.90 114.93
CA GLN A 203 55.16 43.87 116.00
C GLN A 203 55.58 43.20 117.32
N LYS A 204 54.97 42.07 117.68
CA LYS A 204 55.34 41.29 118.88
C LYS A 204 56.67 40.53 118.69
N LEU A 205 56.95 40.04 117.49
CA LEU A 205 58.19 39.31 117.17
C LEU A 205 59.40 40.25 117.15
N VAL A 206 59.29 41.44 116.56
CA VAL A 206 60.36 42.45 116.54
C VAL A 206 60.76 42.82 117.97
N GLN A 207 59.79 42.99 118.87
CA GLN A 207 60.06 43.23 120.29
C GLN A 207 60.86 42.08 120.96
N LEU A 208 60.58 40.82 120.63
CA LEU A 208 61.30 39.66 121.19
C LEU A 208 62.68 39.42 120.54
N THR A 209 62.82 39.72 119.24
CA THR A 209 64.07 39.53 118.50
C THR A 209 65.10 40.61 118.82
N GLU A 210 64.69 41.85 119.07
CA GLU A 210 65.58 42.87 119.61
C GLU A 210 66.15 42.46 120.97
N GLN A 211 65.32 41.83 121.84
CA GLN A 211 65.77 41.28 123.13
C GLN A 211 66.77 40.12 122.94
N ALA A 212 66.50 39.17 122.05
CA ALA A 212 67.38 38.02 121.81
C ALA A 212 68.68 38.38 121.05
N HIS A 213 68.65 39.34 120.12
CA HIS A 213 69.86 39.79 119.42
C HIS A 213 70.81 40.56 120.33
N THR A 214 70.30 41.35 121.27
CA THR A 214 71.15 41.97 122.31
C THR A 214 71.81 40.94 123.22
N GLU A 215 71.20 39.77 123.41
CA GLU A 215 71.70 38.71 124.29
C GLU A 215 72.68 37.74 123.57
N ALA A 216 72.47 37.45 122.28
CA ALA A 216 73.32 36.52 121.51
C ALA A 216 74.64 37.13 121.01
N ILE A 217 74.70 38.45 120.76
CA ILE A 217 75.93 39.12 120.31
C ILE A 217 77.02 39.10 121.40
N VAL A 218 76.63 38.92 122.67
CA VAL A 218 77.56 38.91 123.81
C VAL A 218 78.40 37.62 123.89
N ASN A 219 78.12 36.55 123.11
CA ASN A 219 78.51 35.20 123.56
C ASN A 219 79.27 34.22 122.64
N LEU A 220 79.97 34.60 121.56
CA LEU A 220 80.71 33.57 120.76
C LEU A 220 82.15 33.92 120.26
N GLU A 221 83.09 32.98 120.50
CA GLU A 221 84.55 33.03 120.24
C GLU A 221 85.04 32.26 118.98
N ASN A 222 86.30 32.54 118.57
CA ASN A 222 86.99 32.21 117.30
C ASN A 222 87.08 30.76 116.79
N LYS A 223 86.80 29.71 117.60
CA LYS A 223 87.02 28.30 117.17
C LYS A 223 85.91 27.78 116.23
N THR A 224 84.69 28.28 116.38
CA THR A 224 83.57 28.09 115.44
C THR A 224 83.85 28.72 114.07
N ARG A 225 84.68 29.78 114.01
CA ARG A 225 85.04 30.48 112.78
C ARG A 225 85.89 29.63 111.80
N CYS A 226 86.74 28.74 112.31
CA CYS A 226 87.59 27.88 111.48
C CYS A 226 86.84 26.69 110.88
N VAL A 227 85.96 26.04 111.66
CA VAL A 227 85.08 24.96 111.16
C VAL A 227 84.11 25.51 110.10
N PHE A 228 83.64 26.75 110.27
CA PHE A 228 82.80 27.43 109.28
C PHE A 228 83.51 27.60 107.93
N LYS A 229 84.80 27.99 107.91
CA LYS A 229 85.56 28.16 106.65
C LYS A 229 85.70 26.86 105.86
N GLU A 230 85.96 25.74 106.53
CA GLU A 230 86.10 24.45 105.85
C GLU A 230 84.75 23.92 105.36
N ASN A 231 83.68 24.14 106.14
CA ASN A 231 82.32 23.82 105.71
C ASN A 231 81.90 24.65 104.48
N VAL A 232 82.30 25.93 104.40
CA VAL A 232 82.11 26.77 103.21
C VAL A 232 82.87 26.21 101.99
N ARG A 233 84.09 25.70 102.17
CA ARG A 233 84.89 25.12 101.08
C ARG A 233 84.26 23.83 100.53
N LEU A 234 83.86 22.91 101.41
CA LEU A 234 83.18 21.66 101.05
C LEU A 234 81.80 21.92 100.42
N THR A 235 81.08 22.94 100.92
CA THR A 235 79.83 23.39 100.31
C THR A 235 80.07 23.92 98.88
N GLY A 236 81.20 24.58 98.64
CA GLY A 236 81.62 25.05 97.32
C GLY A 236 81.85 23.91 96.32
N THR A 237 82.54 22.85 96.74
CA THR A 237 82.81 21.69 95.86
C THR A 237 81.53 20.90 95.56
N VAL A 238 80.66 20.69 96.56
CA VAL A 238 79.36 20.03 96.36
C VAL A 238 78.47 20.82 95.38
N LYS A 239 78.47 22.15 95.44
CA LYS A 239 77.73 23.00 94.48
C LYS A 239 78.19 22.80 93.03
N VAL A 240 79.48 22.58 92.78
CA VAL A 240 80.00 22.34 91.43
C VAL A 240 79.48 21.00 90.90
N TYR A 241 79.56 19.92 91.70
CA TYR A 241 79.06 18.61 91.29
C TYR A 241 77.53 18.58 91.08
N ILE A 242 76.76 19.31 91.89
CA ILE A 242 75.31 19.46 91.68
C ILE A 242 75.02 20.13 90.33
N LYS A 243 75.75 21.19 89.98
CA LYS A 243 75.57 21.88 88.69
C LYS A 243 75.90 20.97 87.50
N GLU A 244 76.93 20.15 87.61
CA GLU A 244 77.29 19.19 86.57
C GLU A 244 76.25 18.07 86.43
N ALA A 245 75.74 17.54 87.55
CA ALA A 245 74.65 16.58 87.54
C ALA A 245 73.35 17.15 86.94
N GLU A 246 73.03 18.41 87.26
CA GLU A 246 71.89 19.12 86.65
C GLU A 246 72.08 19.36 85.16
N TYR A 247 73.30 19.71 84.72
CA TYR A 247 73.62 19.89 83.30
C TYR A 247 73.47 18.58 82.51
N LEU A 248 74.03 17.48 83.02
CA LEU A 248 73.88 16.15 82.43
C LEU A 248 72.41 15.71 82.42
N LYS A 249 71.64 16.01 83.48
CA LYS A 249 70.20 15.73 83.53
C LYS A 249 69.43 16.50 82.45
N LYS A 250 69.76 17.79 82.24
CA LYS A 250 69.14 18.60 81.18
C LYS A 250 69.45 18.06 79.78
N ILE A 251 70.70 17.67 79.51
CA ILE A 251 71.07 17.04 78.23
C ILE A 251 70.33 15.72 78.03
N ASN A 252 70.28 14.87 79.06
CA ASN A 252 69.60 13.58 78.98
C ASN A 252 68.09 13.76 78.73
N GLN A 253 67.46 14.75 79.38
CA GLN A 253 66.08 15.10 79.14
C GLN A 253 65.86 15.60 77.71
N HIS A 254 66.72 16.51 77.22
CA HIS A 254 66.64 17.01 75.85
C HIS A 254 66.79 15.89 74.81
N LEU A 255 67.74 14.96 75.00
CA LEU A 255 67.90 13.80 74.13
C LEU A 255 66.67 12.88 74.17
N LYS A 256 66.05 12.68 75.35
CA LYS A 256 64.79 11.93 75.46
C LYS A 256 63.65 12.62 74.71
N ASP A 257 63.50 13.92 74.87
CA ASP A 257 62.46 14.70 74.20
C ASP A 257 62.65 14.66 72.66
N GLN A 258 63.89 14.79 72.18
CA GLN A 258 64.22 14.62 70.76
C GLN A 258 63.92 13.21 70.24
N ASN A 259 64.25 12.17 71.02
CA ASN A 259 63.99 10.80 70.61
C ASN A 259 62.47 10.52 70.56
N MET A 260 61.69 11.06 71.49
CA MET A 260 60.23 11.00 71.46
C MET A 260 59.65 11.74 70.25
N GLN A 261 60.17 12.92 69.92
CA GLN A 261 59.75 13.66 68.72
C GLN A 261 60.05 12.87 67.44
N LEU A 262 61.27 12.34 67.29
CA LEU A 262 61.65 11.52 66.14
C LEU A 262 60.79 10.26 66.02
N PHE A 263 60.46 9.62 67.14
CA PHE A 263 59.56 8.48 67.15
C PHE A 263 58.16 8.85 66.63
N SER A 264 57.58 9.96 67.11
CA SER A 264 56.28 10.44 66.63
C SER A 264 56.29 10.83 65.15
N GLN A 265 57.39 11.43 64.67
CA GLN A 265 57.56 11.76 63.25
C GLN A 265 57.70 10.51 62.38
N LYS A 266 58.42 9.50 62.88
CA LYS A 266 58.54 8.21 62.19
C LYS A 266 57.18 7.52 62.08
N GLU A 267 56.42 7.45 63.17
CA GLU A 267 55.11 6.81 63.21
C GLU A 267 54.11 7.50 62.27
N THR A 268 54.05 8.83 62.28
CA THR A 268 53.20 9.61 61.37
C THR A 268 53.61 9.43 59.90
N SER A 269 54.92 9.42 59.62
CA SER A 269 55.45 9.14 58.28
C SER A 269 55.10 7.73 57.80
N GLU A 270 55.22 6.71 58.66
CA GLU A 270 54.86 5.32 58.32
C GLU A 270 53.37 5.17 58.00
N VAL A 271 52.48 5.83 58.77
CA VAL A 271 51.03 5.82 58.48
C VAL A 271 50.74 6.51 57.15
N LEU A 272 51.34 7.68 56.90
CA LEU A 272 51.15 8.42 55.64
C LEU A 272 51.63 7.62 54.43
N VAL A 273 52.77 6.94 54.53
CA VAL A 273 53.29 6.08 53.45
C VAL A 273 52.33 4.92 53.18
N LYS A 274 51.78 4.28 54.22
CA LYS A 274 50.78 3.21 54.05
C LYS A 274 49.51 3.72 53.36
N GLU A 275 49.00 4.87 53.75
CA GLU A 275 47.82 5.50 53.11
C GLU A 275 48.09 5.81 51.63
N LYS A 276 49.24 6.41 51.32
CA LYS A 276 49.61 6.71 49.93
C LYS A 276 49.82 5.47 49.08
N LEU A 277 50.37 4.39 49.65
CA LEU A 277 50.48 3.11 48.95
C LEU A 277 49.11 2.51 48.63
N LEU A 278 48.13 2.61 49.53
CA LEU A 278 46.76 2.16 49.27
C LEU A 278 46.10 3.00 48.18
N GLU A 279 46.25 4.32 48.21
CA GLU A 279 45.74 5.23 47.17
C GLU A 279 46.34 4.90 45.80
N VAL A 280 47.66 4.72 45.71
CA VAL A 280 48.34 4.31 44.47
C VAL A 280 47.84 2.96 43.96
N LYS A 281 47.57 2.00 44.86
CA LYS A 281 47.01 0.69 44.48
C LYS A 281 45.61 0.83 43.89
N GLN A 282 44.74 1.62 44.54
CA GLN A 282 43.38 1.88 44.04
C GLN A 282 43.40 2.56 42.67
N LEU A 283 44.25 3.57 42.47
CA LEU A 283 44.41 4.24 41.18
C LEU A 283 44.91 3.28 40.10
N LYS A 284 45.84 2.38 40.44
CA LYS A 284 46.34 1.36 39.51
C LYS A 284 45.23 0.39 39.07
N ASP A 285 44.40 -0.05 40.00
CA ASP A 285 43.27 -0.95 39.71
C ASP A 285 42.23 -0.24 38.82
N GLN A 286 41.95 1.04 39.07
CA GLN A 286 41.07 1.85 38.22
C GLN A 286 41.63 2.01 36.80
N ILE A 287 42.93 2.29 36.66
CA ILE A 287 43.60 2.40 35.36
C ILE A 287 43.50 1.08 34.59
N GLN A 288 43.73 -0.06 35.25
CA GLN A 288 43.61 -1.37 34.62
C GLN A 288 42.18 -1.65 34.16
N GLN A 289 41.18 -1.30 34.96
CA GLN A 289 39.77 -1.46 34.59
C GLN A 289 39.41 -0.58 33.39
N LEU A 290 39.85 0.68 33.37
CA LEU A 290 39.64 1.59 32.25
C LEU A 290 40.33 1.08 30.97
N GLN A 291 41.55 0.58 31.08
CA GLN A 291 42.27 -0.02 29.95
C GLN A 291 41.55 -1.24 29.38
N LYS A 292 41.01 -2.11 30.25
CA LYS A 292 40.21 -3.28 29.82
C LYS A 292 38.93 -2.85 29.13
N ASN A 293 38.24 -1.84 29.67
CA ASN A 293 37.03 -1.28 29.05
C ASN A 293 37.33 -0.66 27.68
N MET A 294 38.42 0.10 27.57
CA MET A 294 38.89 0.67 26.30
C MET A 294 39.15 -0.42 25.26
N GLN A 295 39.88 -1.49 25.61
CA GLN A 295 40.12 -2.61 24.70
C GLN A 295 38.83 -3.32 24.27
N ASN A 296 37.87 -3.47 25.16
CA ASN A 296 36.58 -4.08 24.83
C ASN A 296 35.78 -3.19 23.87
N LEU A 297 35.76 -1.88 24.09
CA LEU A 297 35.12 -0.92 23.19
C LEU A 297 35.80 -0.87 21.82
N GLU A 298 37.13 -0.89 21.77
CA GLU A 298 37.88 -0.95 20.51
C GLU A 298 37.57 -2.22 19.71
N LYS A 299 37.49 -3.37 20.39
CA LYS A 299 37.08 -4.63 19.75
C LYS A 299 35.65 -4.54 19.22
N ALA A 300 34.70 -4.07 20.03
CA ALA A 300 33.30 -3.91 19.62
C ALA A 300 33.16 -2.97 18.42
N LEU A 301 33.86 -1.82 18.45
CA LEU A 301 33.90 -0.87 17.34
C LEU A 301 34.51 -1.50 16.08
N GLY A 302 35.60 -2.26 16.23
CA GLY A 302 36.21 -2.99 15.12
C GLY A 302 35.30 -4.07 14.51
N HIS A 303 34.49 -4.73 15.33
CA HIS A 303 33.46 -5.66 14.84
C HIS A 303 32.35 -4.92 14.08
N MET A 304 31.80 -3.85 14.66
CA MET A 304 30.77 -3.04 13.99
C MET A 304 31.27 -2.42 12.68
N ALA A 305 32.52 -1.95 12.63
CA ALA A 305 33.12 -1.42 11.40
C ALA A 305 33.20 -2.48 10.30
N ARG A 306 33.63 -3.71 10.64
CA ARG A 306 33.66 -4.83 9.69
C ARG A 306 32.27 -5.23 9.22
N GLU A 307 31.29 -5.30 10.12
CA GLU A 307 29.90 -5.59 9.77
C GLU A 307 29.30 -4.51 8.86
N PHE A 308 29.64 -3.24 9.10
CA PHE A 308 29.21 -2.14 8.25
C PHE A 308 29.83 -2.23 6.85
N GLU A 309 31.12 -2.56 6.75
CA GLU A 309 31.80 -2.76 5.46
C GLU A 309 31.20 -3.94 4.68
N THR A 310 30.93 -5.07 5.34
CA THR A 310 30.31 -6.23 4.67
C THR A 310 28.87 -5.95 4.26
N ALA A 311 28.08 -5.28 5.10
CA ALA A 311 26.74 -4.84 4.75
C ALA A 311 26.75 -3.89 3.55
N LYS A 312 27.66 -2.90 3.53
CA LYS A 312 27.84 -1.98 2.41
C LYS A 312 28.20 -2.72 1.12
N TRP A 313 29.13 -3.67 1.20
CA TRP A 313 29.53 -4.49 0.05
C TRP A 313 28.35 -5.32 -0.48
N ASN A 314 27.59 -5.97 0.41
CA ASN A 314 26.42 -6.77 0.04
C ASN A 314 25.34 -5.92 -0.66
N VAL A 315 25.02 -4.74 -0.12
CA VAL A 315 24.05 -3.82 -0.74
C VAL A 315 24.52 -3.37 -2.12
N GLN A 316 25.80 -2.97 -2.24
CA GLN A 316 26.37 -2.56 -3.51
C GLN A 316 26.34 -3.70 -4.55
N HIS A 317 26.70 -4.91 -4.13
CA HIS A 317 26.69 -6.08 -5.00
C HIS A 317 25.28 -6.46 -5.46
N GLN A 318 24.29 -6.47 -4.55
CA GLN A 318 22.90 -6.70 -4.90
C GLN A 318 22.35 -5.63 -5.84
N SER A 319 22.66 -4.36 -5.60
CA SER A 319 22.28 -3.25 -6.49
C SER A 319 22.89 -3.43 -7.88
N GLN A 320 24.14 -3.88 -7.97
CA GLN A 320 24.81 -4.14 -9.24
C GLN A 320 24.14 -5.29 -10.01
N ILE A 321 23.81 -6.40 -9.33
CA ILE A 321 23.09 -7.52 -9.95
C ILE A 321 21.72 -7.06 -10.46
N LYS A 322 20.93 -6.36 -9.64
CA LYS A 322 19.61 -5.84 -10.04
C LYS A 322 19.70 -4.89 -11.24
N THR A 323 20.72 -4.03 -11.27
CA THR A 323 20.94 -3.12 -12.41
C THR A 323 21.26 -3.90 -13.67
N GLN A 324 22.08 -4.96 -13.58
CA GLN A 324 22.40 -5.82 -14.72
C GLN A 324 21.18 -6.59 -15.22
N THR A 325 20.36 -7.16 -14.32
CA THR A 325 19.13 -7.86 -14.72
C THR A 325 18.15 -6.91 -15.41
N ASN A 326 17.96 -5.71 -14.85
CA ASN A 326 17.09 -4.70 -15.44
C ASN A 326 17.60 -4.25 -16.81
N GLN A 327 18.92 -4.13 -16.99
CA GLN A 327 19.51 -3.79 -18.28
C GLN A 327 19.22 -4.86 -19.35
N VAL A 328 19.32 -6.14 -18.99
CA VAL A 328 18.99 -7.25 -19.90
C VAL A 328 17.50 -7.22 -20.26
N GLU A 329 16.62 -6.96 -19.29
CA GLU A 329 15.18 -6.87 -19.54
C GLU A 329 14.84 -5.68 -20.45
N ILE A 330 15.42 -4.50 -20.20
CA ILE A 330 15.26 -3.32 -21.06
C ILE A 330 15.66 -3.65 -22.50
N THR A 331 16.84 -4.25 -22.71
CA THR A 331 17.27 -4.61 -24.08
C THR A 331 16.32 -5.60 -24.74
N ARG A 332 15.79 -6.59 -23.99
CA ARG A 332 14.78 -7.51 -24.49
C ARG A 332 13.51 -6.77 -24.89
N LEU A 333 12.97 -5.89 -24.04
CA LEU A 333 11.77 -5.12 -24.32
C LEU A 333 11.96 -4.20 -25.54
N GLU A 334 13.11 -3.55 -25.66
CA GLU A 334 13.45 -2.76 -26.85
C GLU A 334 13.42 -3.57 -28.14
N THR A 335 13.91 -4.83 -28.12
CA THR A 335 13.83 -5.69 -29.32
C THR A 335 12.39 -6.05 -29.68
N VAL A 336 11.52 -6.28 -28.68
CA VAL A 336 10.10 -6.57 -28.90
C VAL A 336 9.39 -5.35 -29.48
N ILE A 337 9.64 -4.15 -28.94
CA ILE A 337 9.10 -2.90 -29.48
C ILE A 337 9.51 -2.73 -30.94
N LYS A 338 10.80 -2.89 -31.27
CA LYS A 338 11.29 -2.80 -32.65
C LYS A 338 10.61 -3.81 -33.59
N MET A 339 10.33 -5.03 -33.13
CA MET A 339 9.59 -6.03 -33.90
C MET A 339 8.13 -5.62 -34.11
N LYS A 340 7.47 -5.09 -33.06
CA LYS A 340 6.10 -4.59 -33.13
C LYS A 340 5.96 -3.36 -34.02
N ASP A 341 6.93 -2.46 -34.03
CA ASP A 341 6.95 -1.33 -34.97
C ASP A 341 7.05 -1.79 -36.42
N LYS A 342 7.85 -2.84 -36.70
CA LYS A 342 7.92 -3.43 -38.05
C LYS A 342 6.60 -4.06 -38.46
N GLU A 343 5.95 -4.81 -37.58
CA GLU A 343 4.61 -5.39 -37.82
C GLU A 343 3.58 -4.28 -38.05
N MET A 344 3.58 -3.26 -37.19
CA MET A 344 2.71 -2.10 -37.29
C MET A 344 2.90 -1.37 -38.63
N ASN A 345 4.15 -1.16 -39.07
CA ASN A 345 4.43 -0.53 -40.35
C ASN A 345 3.97 -1.39 -41.53
N ARG A 346 4.10 -2.72 -41.45
CA ARG A 346 3.53 -3.63 -42.47
C ARG A 346 2.01 -3.52 -42.54
N VAL A 347 1.33 -3.49 -41.39
CA VAL A 347 -0.13 -3.30 -41.33
C VAL A 347 -0.53 -1.95 -41.91
N LYS A 348 0.18 -0.87 -41.57
CA LYS A 348 -0.06 0.47 -42.15
C LYS A 348 0.10 0.48 -43.66
N THR A 349 1.15 -0.14 -44.21
CA THR A 349 1.36 -0.23 -45.66
C THR A 349 0.26 -1.04 -46.34
N LEU A 350 -0.14 -2.18 -45.75
CA LEU A 350 -1.23 -2.99 -46.29
C LEU A 350 -2.56 -2.23 -46.26
N ALA A 351 -2.88 -1.58 -45.14
CA ALA A 351 -4.08 -0.76 -44.99
C ALA A 351 -4.11 0.38 -46.02
N ARG A 352 -2.97 1.05 -46.24
CA ARG A 352 -2.82 2.08 -47.27
C ARG A 352 -3.05 1.51 -48.67
N SER A 353 -2.43 0.37 -48.99
CA SER A 353 -2.64 -0.30 -50.28
C SER A 353 -4.11 -0.71 -50.52
N ILE A 354 -4.82 -1.17 -49.48
CA ILE A 354 -6.25 -1.52 -49.58
C ILE A 354 -7.09 -0.27 -49.81
N LEU A 355 -6.76 0.84 -49.13
CA LEU A 355 -7.43 2.13 -49.34
C LEU A 355 -7.16 2.69 -50.73
N ASP A 356 -5.93 2.59 -51.23
CA ASP A 356 -5.56 3.03 -52.57
C ASP A 356 -6.32 2.20 -53.63
N GLN A 357 -6.31 0.86 -53.50
CA GLN A 357 -7.09 -0.02 -54.38
C GLN A 357 -8.59 0.29 -54.34
N ARG A 358 -9.15 0.56 -53.16
CA ARG A 358 -10.55 0.96 -53.02
C ARG A 358 -10.81 2.30 -53.71
N THR A 359 -9.89 3.26 -53.56
CA THR A 359 -9.98 4.57 -54.21
C THR A 359 -9.96 4.42 -55.72
N ASP A 360 -9.09 3.57 -56.26
CA ASP A 360 -9.03 3.26 -57.71
C ASP A 360 -10.35 2.67 -58.21
N VAL A 361 -10.94 1.73 -57.46
CA VAL A 361 -12.25 1.14 -57.80
C VAL A 361 -13.36 2.19 -57.72
N GLU A 362 -13.34 3.06 -56.71
CA GLU A 362 -14.30 4.17 -56.58
C GLU A 362 -14.20 5.14 -57.76
N ILE A 363 -12.99 5.53 -58.17
CA ILE A 363 -12.74 6.35 -59.35
C ILE A 363 -13.27 5.66 -60.60
N PHE A 364 -12.93 4.38 -60.82
CA PHE A 364 -13.42 3.62 -61.97
C PHE A 364 -14.95 3.59 -62.06
N PHE A 365 -15.66 3.39 -60.93
CA PHE A 365 -17.12 3.42 -60.92
C PHE A 365 -17.69 4.80 -61.22
N LEU A 366 -17.06 5.87 -60.70
CA LEU A 366 -17.47 7.24 -60.98
C LEU A 366 -17.28 7.60 -62.46
N GLU A 367 -16.12 7.27 -63.03
CA GLU A 367 -15.82 7.46 -64.45
C GLU A 367 -16.76 6.65 -65.35
N SER A 368 -16.99 5.38 -65.02
CA SER A 368 -17.93 4.51 -65.75
C SER A 368 -19.36 5.07 -65.70
N LEU A 369 -19.81 5.57 -64.54
CA LEU A 369 -21.11 6.22 -64.40
C LEU A 369 -21.20 7.51 -65.21
N GLU A 370 -20.13 8.31 -65.25
CA GLU A 370 -20.07 9.52 -66.06
C GLU A 370 -20.12 9.19 -67.56
N GLU A 371 -19.39 8.16 -68.01
CA GLU A 371 -19.41 7.71 -69.39
C GLU A 371 -20.81 7.23 -69.80
N VAL A 372 -21.44 6.39 -68.98
CA VAL A 372 -22.81 5.91 -69.24
C VAL A 372 -23.79 7.08 -69.29
N LYS A 373 -23.70 8.06 -68.37
CA LYS A 373 -24.53 9.27 -68.43
C LYS A 373 -24.32 10.04 -69.74
N LYS A 374 -23.09 10.22 -70.20
CA LYS A 374 -22.78 10.84 -71.51
C LYS A 374 -23.40 10.03 -72.65
N LYS A 375 -23.29 8.70 -72.63
CA LYS A 375 -23.90 7.82 -73.65
C LYS A 375 -25.43 7.88 -73.64
N ILE A 376 -26.08 7.98 -72.47
CA ILE A 376 -27.54 8.19 -72.34
C ILE A 376 -27.94 9.49 -73.02
N ILE A 377 -27.25 10.60 -72.72
CA ILE A 377 -27.55 11.91 -73.32
C ILE A 377 -27.40 11.85 -74.84
N CYS A 378 -26.29 11.28 -75.34
CA CYS A 378 -26.04 11.12 -76.77
C CYS A 378 -27.08 10.20 -77.45
N SER A 379 -27.41 9.07 -76.82
CA SER A 379 -28.42 8.12 -77.31
C SER A 379 -29.79 8.77 -77.43
N ARG A 380 -30.23 9.49 -76.39
CA ARG A 380 -31.49 10.24 -76.38
C ARG A 380 -31.51 11.32 -77.47
N LEU A 381 -30.43 12.08 -77.62
CA LEU A 381 -30.32 13.10 -78.66
C LEU A 381 -30.38 12.48 -80.06
N HIS A 382 -29.65 11.39 -80.30
CA HIS A 382 -29.66 10.68 -81.57
C HIS A 382 -31.03 10.08 -81.89
N TYR A 383 -31.66 9.42 -80.92
CA TYR A 383 -33.00 8.86 -81.05
C TYR A 383 -34.03 9.94 -81.38
N LYS A 384 -33.97 11.10 -80.70
CA LYS A 384 -34.82 12.25 -81.01
C LYS A 384 -34.69 12.68 -82.48
N LYS A 385 -33.46 12.90 -82.95
CA LYS A 385 -33.17 13.31 -84.35
C LYS A 385 -33.62 12.23 -85.35
N ALA A 386 -33.34 10.95 -85.07
CA ALA A 386 -33.72 9.84 -85.93
C ALA A 386 -35.24 9.69 -86.02
N ALA A 387 -35.95 9.82 -84.90
CA ALA A 387 -37.42 9.80 -84.87
C ALA A 387 -38.02 11.00 -85.64
N GLU A 388 -37.39 12.18 -85.56
CA GLU A 388 -37.82 13.37 -86.31
C GLU A 388 -37.64 13.18 -87.82
N ILE A 389 -36.48 12.68 -88.24
CA ILE A 389 -36.21 12.36 -89.65
C ILE A 389 -37.17 11.26 -90.15
N ALA A 390 -37.40 10.21 -89.35
CA ALA A 390 -38.32 9.12 -89.72
C ALA A 390 -39.77 9.60 -89.85
N PHE A 391 -40.21 10.48 -88.94
CA PHE A 391 -41.53 11.11 -89.02
C PHE A 391 -41.65 12.00 -90.24
N ASN A 392 -40.69 12.89 -90.49
CA ASN A 392 -40.68 13.77 -91.67
C ASN A 392 -40.63 12.97 -92.98
N LYS A 393 -39.88 11.87 -93.02
CA LYS A 393 -39.81 10.97 -94.18
C LYS A 393 -41.16 10.29 -94.43
N LYS A 394 -41.83 9.78 -93.39
CA LYS A 394 -43.18 9.20 -93.50
C LYS A 394 -44.20 10.26 -93.92
N MET A 395 -44.13 11.46 -93.36
CA MET A 395 -44.99 12.59 -93.74
C MET A 395 -44.83 12.94 -95.22
N LYS A 396 -43.59 12.99 -95.73
CA LYS A 396 -43.31 13.25 -97.15
C LYS A 396 -43.82 12.13 -98.08
N LYS A 397 -43.63 10.86 -97.69
CA LYS A 397 -44.18 9.72 -98.45
C LYS A 397 -45.71 9.68 -98.49
N ALA A 398 -46.35 10.07 -97.39
CA ALA A 398 -47.80 10.17 -97.32
C ALA A 398 -48.33 11.30 -98.20
N TYR A 399 -47.61 12.43 -98.24
CA TYR A 399 -47.88 13.52 -99.19
C TYR A 399 -47.74 13.09 -100.65
N GLU A 400 -46.77 12.23 -100.98
CA GLU A 400 -46.60 11.60 -102.30
C GLU A 400 -47.65 10.52 -102.62
N GLY A 401 -48.61 10.24 -101.72
CA GLY A 401 -49.70 9.29 -101.91
C GLY A 401 -49.31 7.81 -101.77
N LYS A 402 -48.11 7.51 -101.26
CA LYS A 402 -47.57 6.13 -101.17
C LYS A 402 -47.90 5.42 -99.86
N GLU A 403 -48.18 6.16 -98.79
CA GLU A 403 -48.44 5.65 -97.43
C GLU A 403 -49.50 6.53 -96.73
N GLU A 404 -50.10 6.08 -95.62
CA GLU A 404 -51.01 6.89 -94.79
C GLU A 404 -50.27 7.94 -93.94
N TYR A 405 -50.93 9.07 -93.65
CA TYR A 405 -50.37 10.13 -92.82
C TYR A 405 -50.09 9.64 -91.38
N PRO A 406 -48.85 9.78 -90.86
CA PRO A 406 -48.52 9.35 -89.51
C PRO A 406 -49.21 10.21 -88.46
N LYS A 407 -49.59 9.61 -87.32
CA LYS A 407 -50.14 10.33 -86.15
C LYS A 407 -49.18 11.43 -85.70
N ILE A 408 -49.70 12.64 -85.45
CA ILE A 408 -48.90 13.80 -85.02
C ILE A 408 -48.05 13.41 -83.82
N ARG A 409 -46.74 13.57 -83.96
CA ARG A 409 -45.75 13.27 -82.94
C ARG A 409 -45.01 14.54 -82.57
N THR A 410 -44.92 14.80 -81.27
CA THR A 410 -44.27 16.01 -80.74
C THR A 410 -42.81 15.73 -80.35
N PHE A 411 -41.94 16.68 -80.64
CA PHE A 411 -40.49 16.63 -80.35
C PHE A 411 -40.08 17.65 -79.27
N SER A 412 -41.05 18.41 -78.74
CA SER A 412 -40.90 19.31 -77.60
C SER A 412 -41.25 18.60 -76.29
N LYS A 413 -40.70 19.05 -75.17
CA LYS A 413 -40.96 18.49 -73.84
C LYS A 413 -42.20 19.15 -73.21
N ASP A 414 -43.33 19.09 -73.90
CA ASP A 414 -44.60 19.67 -73.43
C ASP A 414 -45.46 18.60 -72.75
N HIS A 415 -46.00 18.93 -71.57
CA HIS A 415 -46.68 17.97 -70.68
C HIS A 415 -48.11 17.61 -71.13
N HIS A 416 -48.66 18.33 -72.11
CA HIS A 416 -50.03 18.13 -72.62
C HIS A 416 -50.08 17.30 -73.91
N SER A 417 -48.95 16.78 -74.37
CA SER A 417 -48.89 15.97 -75.59
C SER A 417 -49.16 14.49 -75.31
N THR A 418 -50.13 13.91 -76.04
CA THR A 418 -50.51 12.49 -75.93
C THR A 418 -49.57 11.56 -76.71
N ASN A 419 -48.73 12.07 -77.62
CA ASN A 419 -47.80 11.28 -78.44
C ASN A 419 -46.45 12.01 -78.53
N ASN A 420 -45.59 11.77 -77.53
CA ASN A 420 -44.31 12.45 -77.37
C ASN A 420 -43.13 11.47 -77.47
N VAL A 421 -42.08 11.85 -78.19
CA VAL A 421 -40.83 11.08 -78.30
C VAL A 421 -40.18 10.84 -76.93
N TYR A 422 -40.38 11.74 -75.97
CA TYR A 422 -39.88 11.56 -74.61
C TYR A 422 -40.60 10.43 -73.86
N GLN A 423 -41.85 10.07 -74.21
CA GLN A 423 -42.54 8.90 -73.63
C GLN A 423 -41.81 7.61 -74.04
N ASP A 424 -41.39 7.48 -75.30
CA ASP A 424 -40.58 6.34 -75.76
C ASP A 424 -39.22 6.23 -75.03
N MET A 425 -38.62 7.36 -74.65
CA MET A 425 -37.38 7.37 -73.85
C MET A 425 -37.63 6.90 -72.40
N GLU A 426 -38.77 7.26 -71.81
CA GLU A 426 -39.18 6.79 -70.48
C GLU A 426 -39.62 5.33 -70.49
N GLU A 427 -40.20 4.86 -71.60
CA GLU A 427 -40.50 3.44 -71.82
C GLU A 427 -39.23 2.61 -71.96
N ALA A 428 -38.18 3.15 -72.59
CA ALA A 428 -36.86 2.51 -72.64
C ALA A 428 -36.25 2.32 -71.24
N GLU A 429 -36.45 3.26 -70.31
CA GLU A 429 -36.05 3.10 -68.89
C GLU A 429 -36.83 2.01 -68.15
N LYS A 430 -38.07 1.73 -68.60
CA LYS A 430 -39.02 0.75 -68.03
C LYS A 430 -39.05 -0.56 -68.81
N TRP A 431 -38.20 -0.74 -69.82
CA TRP A 431 -38.17 -1.93 -70.65
C TRP A 431 -37.75 -3.15 -69.82
N ILE A 432 -38.65 -4.10 -69.60
CA ILE A 432 -38.41 -5.30 -68.77
C ILE A 432 -38.42 -6.59 -69.63
N ASN A 433 -38.59 -6.48 -70.94
CA ASN A 433 -38.82 -7.64 -71.81
C ASN A 433 -37.50 -8.33 -72.23
N ILE A 434 -36.80 -8.93 -71.27
CA ILE A 434 -35.62 -9.77 -71.49
C ILE A 434 -36.00 -11.21 -71.12
N LYS A 435 -36.34 -12.03 -72.11
CA LYS A 435 -36.61 -13.46 -71.92
C LYS A 435 -35.28 -14.23 -72.00
N GLY A 436 -34.66 -14.49 -70.86
CA GLY A 436 -33.48 -15.36 -70.77
C GLY A 436 -32.92 -15.48 -69.36
N ASN A 437 -32.57 -16.70 -68.93
CA ASN A 437 -32.01 -17.00 -67.61
C ASN A 437 -30.55 -16.49 -67.42
N LYS A 438 -29.96 -15.89 -68.45
CA LYS A 438 -28.65 -15.23 -68.45
C LYS A 438 -28.79 -13.91 -69.20
N ILE A 439 -28.63 -12.79 -68.50
CA ILE A 439 -28.64 -11.44 -69.08
C ILE A 439 -27.18 -10.99 -69.09
N ASP A 440 -26.64 -10.73 -70.28
CA ASP A 440 -25.29 -10.15 -70.40
C ASP A 440 -25.37 -8.61 -70.30
N ILE A 441 -24.30 -7.97 -69.84
CA ILE A 441 -24.21 -6.50 -69.75
C ILE A 441 -24.38 -5.88 -71.15
N GLY A 442 -23.96 -6.59 -72.21
CA GLY A 442 -24.16 -6.18 -73.60
C GLY A 442 -25.62 -5.90 -73.97
N ASP A 443 -26.56 -6.68 -73.43
CA ASP A 443 -27.98 -6.68 -73.80
C ASP A 443 -28.80 -5.57 -73.09
N LEU A 444 -28.18 -4.85 -72.16
CA LEU A 444 -28.83 -3.78 -71.39
C LEU A 444 -28.81 -2.44 -72.15
N THR A 445 -29.92 -1.70 -72.05
CA THR A 445 -29.97 -0.29 -72.43
C THR A 445 -29.01 0.54 -71.57
N TRP A 446 -28.57 1.70 -72.06
CA TRP A 446 -27.65 2.55 -71.31
C TRP A 446 -28.24 3.00 -69.96
N GLU A 447 -29.55 3.25 -69.92
CA GLU A 447 -30.31 3.58 -68.72
C GLU A 447 -30.33 2.44 -67.68
N GLN A 448 -30.39 1.18 -68.13
CA GLN A 448 -30.28 0.01 -67.26
C GLN A 448 -28.85 -0.20 -66.78
N LYS A 449 -27.84 0.01 -67.65
CA LYS A 449 -26.42 -0.04 -67.28
C LYS A 449 -26.11 0.97 -66.18
N GLU A 450 -26.68 2.18 -66.24
CA GLU A 450 -26.52 3.18 -65.18
C GLU A 450 -27.12 2.72 -63.84
N LYS A 451 -28.32 2.13 -63.86
CA LYS A 451 -28.96 1.59 -62.64
C LYS A 451 -28.14 0.47 -62.02
N VAL A 452 -27.59 -0.44 -62.84
CA VAL A 452 -26.71 -1.53 -62.38
C VAL A 452 -25.42 -0.98 -61.78
N LEU A 453 -24.75 -0.04 -62.45
CA LEU A 453 -23.53 0.59 -61.92
C LEU A 453 -23.79 1.36 -60.60
N ARG A 454 -24.90 2.09 -60.50
CA ARG A 454 -25.31 2.76 -59.24
C ARG A 454 -25.57 1.75 -58.12
N LEU A 455 -26.20 0.62 -58.43
CA LEU A 455 -26.44 -0.46 -57.46
C LEU A 455 -25.14 -1.16 -57.04
N LEU A 456 -24.22 -1.40 -57.96
CA LEU A 456 -22.91 -1.99 -57.67
C LEU A 456 -22.07 -1.06 -56.80
N PHE A 457 -22.01 0.23 -57.13
CA PHE A 457 -21.35 1.24 -56.32
C PHE A 457 -21.98 1.36 -54.91
N ALA A 458 -23.32 1.36 -54.83
CA ALA A 458 -24.02 1.35 -53.54
C ALA A 458 -23.78 0.07 -52.74
N ARG A 459 -23.68 -1.10 -53.39
CA ARG A 459 -23.40 -2.38 -52.75
C ARG A 459 -21.97 -2.44 -52.21
N MET A 460 -21.00 -1.95 -52.97
CA MET A 460 -19.60 -1.78 -52.54
C MET A 460 -19.53 -0.89 -51.28
N ASN A 461 -20.26 0.22 -51.28
CA ASN A 461 -20.26 1.15 -50.15
C ASN A 461 -21.08 0.64 -48.93
N ARG A 462 -22.14 -0.15 -49.13
CA ARG A 462 -22.94 -0.73 -48.02
C ARG A 462 -22.20 -1.85 -47.29
N LEU A 463 -21.37 -2.63 -47.98
CA LEU A 463 -20.52 -3.62 -47.33
C LEU A 463 -19.53 -2.99 -46.32
N ALA A 464 -19.19 -1.70 -46.48
CA ALA A 464 -18.34 -0.98 -45.53
C ALA A 464 -19.07 -0.54 -44.25
N GLY A 465 -20.39 -0.32 -44.28
CA GLY A 465 -21.18 0.11 -43.13
C GLY A 465 -21.37 -0.98 -42.07
N ASN A 466 -21.59 -2.22 -42.50
CA ASN A 466 -21.83 -3.36 -41.59
C ASN A 466 -20.57 -3.90 -40.91
N ILE A 467 -19.36 -3.49 -41.35
CA ILE A 467 -18.10 -3.90 -40.71
C ILE A 467 -17.79 -2.99 -39.50
N ASN A 468 -18.29 -1.75 -39.48
CA ASN A 468 -18.05 -0.81 -38.39
C ASN A 468 -18.92 -1.05 -37.14
N GLU A 469 -20.03 -1.79 -37.23
CA GLU A 469 -20.86 -2.15 -36.07
C GLU A 469 -20.28 -3.31 -35.25
N ASN A 470 -19.37 -4.11 -35.82
CA ASN A 470 -18.73 -5.24 -35.12
C ASN A 470 -17.36 -4.89 -34.51
N ALA A 471 -16.94 -3.62 -34.56
CA ALA A 471 -15.69 -3.15 -33.98
C ALA A 471 -15.83 -2.61 -32.54
N SER A 472 -16.95 -2.88 -31.86
CA SER A 472 -17.16 -2.56 -30.44
C SER A 472 -16.86 -3.74 -29.51
N PHE A 473 -15.75 -4.44 -29.74
CA PHE A 473 -15.22 -5.42 -28.78
C PHE A 473 -13.98 -4.84 -28.06
N GLN A 474 -14.22 -4.47 -26.80
CA GLN A 474 -13.26 -4.36 -25.70
C GLN A 474 -11.93 -3.67 -25.99
N LYS A 475 -11.99 -2.33 -25.96
CA LYS A 475 -10.86 -1.50 -25.52
C LYS A 475 -10.76 -1.63 -24.01
N VAL A 476 -10.07 -2.65 -23.50
CA VAL A 476 -9.64 -2.68 -22.10
C VAL A 476 -8.53 -1.64 -21.98
N PHE A 477 -8.85 -0.53 -21.32
CA PHE A 477 -7.87 0.42 -20.82
C PHE A 477 -6.97 -0.33 -19.84
N ILE A 478 -5.70 -0.51 -20.20
CA ILE A 478 -4.64 -0.78 -19.23
C ILE A 478 -4.26 0.59 -18.68
N THR A 479 -4.90 0.96 -17.57
CA THR A 479 -4.37 1.93 -16.61
C THR A 479 -4.19 1.19 -15.31
N GLU A 480 -3.15 0.36 -15.27
CA GLU A 480 -2.48 0.04 -14.02
C GLU A 480 -1.35 1.07 -13.89
N ALA A 481 -1.55 2.00 -12.98
CA ALA A 481 -0.46 2.81 -12.46
C ALA A 481 0.59 1.85 -11.87
N PRO A 482 1.88 2.11 -12.03
CA PRO A 482 2.87 1.36 -11.28
C PRO A 482 2.64 1.69 -9.80
N ASP A 483 2.39 0.66 -8.99
CA ASP A 483 2.51 0.74 -7.55
C ASP A 483 3.95 1.19 -7.25
N THR A 484 4.10 2.49 -6.99
CA THR A 484 5.25 3.03 -6.28
C THR A 484 5.19 2.46 -4.87
N GLU A 485 5.77 1.28 -4.69
CA GLU A 485 6.30 0.87 -3.40
C GLU A 485 7.29 1.96 -2.98
N VAL A 486 6.84 2.83 -2.09
CA VAL A 486 7.71 3.73 -1.34
C VAL A 486 8.66 2.81 -0.57
N PRO A 487 9.98 2.87 -0.78
CA PRO A 487 10.90 2.20 0.10
C PRO A 487 10.78 2.89 1.45
N THR A 488 10.10 2.25 2.40
CA THR A 488 10.32 2.53 3.82
C THR A 488 11.70 1.98 4.18
N ASP A 489 12.74 2.59 3.62
CA ASP A 489 14.06 2.62 4.24
C ASP A 489 13.90 3.50 5.47
N GLY A 490 13.47 2.87 6.55
CA GLY A 490 13.72 3.38 7.88
C GLY A 490 15.23 3.49 8.03
N CYS A 491 15.76 4.70 7.85
CA CYS A 491 17.01 5.10 8.48
C CYS A 491 16.85 4.85 9.98
N MET A 492 17.20 3.64 10.44
CA MET A 492 17.61 3.45 11.81
C MET A 492 18.88 4.27 11.98
N PHE A 493 18.72 5.49 12.48
CA PHE A 493 19.79 6.17 13.18
C PHE A 493 20.32 5.20 14.25
N PRO A 494 21.64 5.01 14.38
CA PRO A 494 22.18 4.25 15.49
C PRO A 494 21.76 4.95 16.77
N SER A 495 20.91 4.27 17.57
CA SER A 495 20.60 4.68 18.93
C SER A 495 21.91 4.86 19.68
N ILE A 496 22.22 6.12 20.01
CA ILE A 496 23.30 6.48 20.90
C ILE A 496 23.05 5.75 22.24
N PRO A 497 23.98 4.94 22.75
CA PRO A 497 23.80 4.32 24.05
C PRO A 497 23.69 5.42 25.11
N SER A 498 22.54 5.47 25.77
CA SER A 498 22.33 6.31 26.95
C SER A 498 23.32 5.89 28.02
N ALA A 499 24.25 6.78 28.35
CA ALA A 499 25.22 6.61 29.42
C ALA A 499 24.52 6.64 30.79
N LYS A 500 23.91 5.51 31.19
CA LYS A 500 23.47 5.25 32.56
C LYS A 500 23.55 3.76 32.85
N GLN A 501 24.75 3.31 33.24
CA GLN A 501 24.96 2.18 34.16
C GLN A 501 26.46 2.11 34.49
N MET A 502 26.87 2.93 35.46
CA MET A 502 28.11 2.76 36.22
C MET A 502 27.95 3.48 37.56
N THR A 503 27.01 3.00 38.38
CA THR A 503 27.05 3.15 39.83
C THR A 503 26.34 1.95 40.42
N ASP A 504 26.96 1.34 41.43
CA ASP A 504 26.49 0.25 42.29
C ASP A 504 26.91 -1.17 41.87
N GLU A 505 28.16 -1.50 42.18
CA GLU A 505 28.51 -2.80 42.79
C GLU A 505 29.86 -2.70 43.52
N THR A 506 29.84 -2.07 44.70
CA THR A 506 30.86 -2.25 45.76
C THR A 506 30.16 -2.21 47.12
N ALA A 507 29.47 -3.30 47.46
CA ALA A 507 29.01 -3.58 48.82
C ALA A 507 28.85 -5.10 49.02
N ALA A 508 29.98 -5.82 49.06
CA ALA A 508 30.07 -7.17 49.62
C ALA A 508 31.50 -7.44 50.11
N SER A 509 31.87 -6.82 51.24
CA SER A 509 32.77 -7.34 52.29
C SER A 509 32.65 -6.48 53.53
#